data_AF-A0A929I8R6-F1
#
_entry.id   AF-A0A929I8R6-F1
#
_cell.length_a   1.000
_cell.length_b   1.000
_cell.length_c   1.000
_cell.angle_alpha   90.00
_cell.angle_beta   90.00
_cell.angle_gamma   90.00
#
_symmetry.space_group_name_H-M   'P 1'
#
loop_
_entity.id
_entity.type
_entity.pdbx_description
1 polymer ?
#
loop_
_entity_poly.entity_id
_entity_poly.type
_entity_poly.pdbx_seq_one_letter_code
_entity_poly.pdbx_strand_id
1 'polypeptide(L)'
;FYQSRYNLPQLELIRDYYRYSCWQQAIADSITGWQSQHGQQDLLIFSFHGLPQLLDHRGDPYRRQCEASVDAISKRLGIKSGEYLLCYQSRFGKAAWLQPYLEPELQRLASEGVRRVQVVCPCFAVDGIETLEEIAIRARRTFIEAGGESLEYIPALNDSDRHVAVLTEILGSGVA
;
A
#
# COMPACT_ATOMS: atom_id res chain seq x y z
N PHE A 1 -26.82 21.08 9.12
CA PHE A 1 -27.22 20.30 10.31
C PHE A 1 -26.90 21.02 11.62
N TYR A 2 -25.71 21.65 11.80
CA TYR A 2 -25.31 22.28 13.08
C TYR A 2 -25.54 23.81 13.22
N GLN A 3 -26.07 24.49 12.20
CA GLN A 3 -26.15 25.97 12.16
C GLN A 3 -27.04 26.63 13.23
N SER A 4 -27.88 25.87 13.94
CA SER A 4 -28.84 26.39 14.94
C SER A 4 -28.71 25.75 16.33
N ARG A 5 -27.64 25.00 16.60
CA ARG A 5 -27.44 24.31 17.89
C ARG A 5 -26.50 25.11 18.79
N TYR A 6 -26.91 25.33 20.03
CA TYR A 6 -26.09 25.99 21.05
C TYR A 6 -24.98 25.09 21.62
N ASN A 7 -25.16 23.77 21.57
CA ASN A 7 -24.15 22.79 21.98
C ASN A 7 -23.62 22.09 20.73
N LEU A 8 -22.43 22.51 20.28
CA LEU A 8 -21.74 21.94 19.13
C LEU A 8 -20.84 20.78 19.59
N PRO A 9 -20.79 19.65 18.87
CA PRO A 9 -19.85 18.58 19.21
C PRO A 9 -18.42 19.06 19.02
N GLN A 10 -17.52 18.59 19.89
CA GLN A 10 -16.08 18.70 19.60
C GLN A 10 -15.78 17.84 18.38
N LEU A 11 -15.11 18.45 17.39
CA LEU A 11 -14.64 17.77 16.20
C LEU A 11 -13.13 17.62 16.29
N GLU A 12 -12.68 16.38 16.23
CA GLU A 12 -11.28 16.05 16.05
C GLU A 12 -11.12 15.32 14.72
N LEU A 13 -10.12 15.70 13.93
CA LEU A 13 -9.88 15.15 12.60
C LEU A 13 -8.47 14.59 12.50
N ILE A 14 -8.36 13.27 12.47
CA ILE A 14 -7.13 12.58 12.10
C ILE A 14 -7.07 12.56 10.56
N ARG A 15 -6.25 13.44 9.99
CA ARG A 15 -6.16 13.63 8.53
C ARG A 15 -5.40 12.51 7.82
N ASP A 16 -4.41 11.95 8.50
CA ASP A 16 -3.54 10.89 7.99
C ASP A 16 -2.94 10.12 9.17
N TYR A 17 -2.57 8.86 8.95
CA TYR A 17 -1.94 8.03 9.98
C TYR A 17 -0.71 7.24 9.51
N TYR A 18 -0.15 7.57 8.34
CA TYR A 18 1.00 6.85 7.77
C TYR A 18 2.28 6.94 8.61
N ARG A 19 2.37 7.93 9.51
CA ARG A 19 3.50 8.14 10.44
C ARG A 19 3.38 7.37 11.74
N TYR A 20 2.22 6.79 12.02
CA TYR A 20 1.99 6.11 13.29
C TYR A 20 2.78 4.82 13.31
N SER A 21 3.64 4.67 14.32
CA SER A 21 4.57 3.55 14.40
C SER A 21 3.84 2.21 14.53
N CYS A 22 2.67 2.18 15.19
CA CYS A 22 1.81 1.01 15.30
C CYS A 22 1.30 0.54 13.94
N TRP A 23 0.86 1.45 13.06
CA TRP A 23 0.44 1.12 11.70
C TRP A 23 1.61 0.59 10.86
N GLN A 24 2.76 1.28 10.90
CA GLN A 24 3.96 0.86 10.17
C GLN A 24 4.42 -0.54 10.61
N GLN A 25 4.35 -0.82 11.91
CA GLN A 25 4.70 -2.14 12.46
C GLN A 25 3.67 -3.19 12.06
N ALA A 26 2.37 -2.90 12.12
CA ALA A 26 1.34 -3.85 11.76
C ALA A 26 1.44 -4.29 10.28
N ILE A 27 1.79 -3.37 9.37
CA ILE A 27 2.03 -3.73 7.97
C ILE A 27 3.28 -4.61 7.84
N ALA A 28 4.38 -4.26 8.52
CA ALA A 28 5.60 -5.09 8.51
C ALA A 28 5.34 -6.50 9.08
N ASP A 29 4.57 -6.61 10.16
CA ASP A 29 4.18 -7.87 10.78
C ASP A 29 3.27 -8.70 9.86
N SER A 30 2.38 -8.05 9.10
CA SER A 30 1.55 -8.73 8.09
C SER A 30 2.41 -9.34 6.98
N ILE A 31 3.38 -8.58 6.47
CA ILE A 31 4.31 -9.03 5.43
C ILE A 31 5.17 -10.20 5.92
N THR A 32 5.81 -10.05 7.08
CA THR A 32 6.65 -11.11 7.66
C THR A 32 5.83 -12.35 8.03
N GLY A 33 4.62 -12.16 8.56
CA GLY A 33 3.68 -13.24 8.84
C GLY A 33 3.33 -14.02 7.57
N TRP A 34 2.99 -13.33 6.49
CA TRP A 34 2.73 -13.95 5.19
C TRP A 34 3.94 -14.74 4.68
N GLN A 35 5.12 -14.11 4.67
CA GLN A 35 6.37 -14.72 4.19
C GLN A 35 6.81 -15.92 5.02
N SER A 36 6.53 -15.95 6.31
CA SER A 36 6.83 -17.12 7.17
C SER A 36 6.02 -18.35 6.76
N GLN A 37 4.84 -18.17 6.16
CA GLN A 37 3.93 -19.24 5.77
C GLN A 37 4.08 -19.62 4.29
N HIS A 38 4.37 -18.65 3.42
CA HIS A 38 4.39 -18.83 1.96
C HIS A 38 5.80 -18.78 1.36
N GLY A 39 6.80 -18.45 2.17
CA GLY A 39 8.16 -18.18 1.73
C GLY A 39 8.35 -16.72 1.31
N GLN A 40 9.62 -16.31 1.25
CA GLN A 40 10.02 -15.03 0.69
C GLN A 40 10.26 -15.17 -0.81
N GLN A 41 9.84 -14.16 -1.57
CA GLN A 41 10.03 -14.11 -3.02
C GLN A 41 11.20 -13.19 -3.41
N ASP A 42 11.52 -13.12 -4.69
CA ASP A 42 12.70 -12.42 -5.21
C ASP A 42 12.60 -10.89 -5.03
N LEU A 43 11.37 -10.34 -5.00
CA LEU A 43 11.11 -8.92 -4.83
C LEU A 43 9.78 -8.66 -4.10
N LEU A 44 9.77 -7.68 -3.19
CA LEU A 44 8.54 -7.15 -2.59
C LEU A 44 8.10 -5.87 -3.32
N ILE A 45 6.86 -5.81 -3.78
CA ILE A 45 6.28 -4.64 -4.43
C ILE A 45 5.26 -3.99 -3.50
N PHE A 46 5.48 -2.72 -3.18
CA PHE A 46 4.48 -1.86 -2.54
C PHE A 46 3.65 -1.19 -3.63
N SER A 47 2.40 -1.58 -3.77
CA SER A 47 1.47 -0.96 -4.73
C SER A 47 0.52 0.02 -4.05
N PHE A 48 0.41 1.23 -4.59
CA PHE A 48 -0.51 2.25 -4.12
C PHE A 48 -1.50 2.62 -5.22
N HIS A 49 -2.72 3.03 -4.87
CA HIS A 49 -3.63 3.58 -5.87
C HIS A 49 -2.98 4.78 -6.56
N GLY A 50 -3.04 4.85 -7.89
CA GLY A 50 -2.48 5.97 -8.62
C GLY A 50 -3.20 7.28 -8.30
N LEU A 51 -2.50 8.39 -8.50
CA LEU A 51 -3.09 9.73 -8.50
C LEU A 51 -2.74 10.44 -9.82
N PRO A 52 -3.62 11.26 -10.40
CA PRO A 52 -3.22 12.12 -11.50
C PRO A 52 -2.02 12.98 -11.12
N GLN A 53 -0.98 13.01 -11.97
CA GLN A 53 0.28 13.75 -11.71
C GLN A 53 0.03 15.26 -11.50
N LEU A 54 -1.06 15.79 -12.05
CA LEU A 54 -1.48 17.17 -11.83
C LEU A 54 -1.77 17.49 -10.36
N LEU A 55 -2.31 16.54 -9.58
CA LEU A 55 -2.62 16.76 -8.16
C LEU A 55 -1.34 16.84 -7.32
N ASP A 56 -0.36 15.98 -7.61
CA ASP A 56 0.99 16.04 -7.03
C ASP A 56 1.65 17.40 -7.33
N HIS A 57 1.57 17.89 -8.58
CA HIS A 57 2.07 19.22 -8.94
C HIS A 57 1.34 20.37 -8.23
N ARG A 58 0.08 20.16 -7.82
CA ARG A 58 -0.70 21.13 -7.03
C ARG A 58 -0.43 21.04 -5.53
N GLY A 59 0.49 20.18 -5.10
CA GLY A 59 0.94 20.08 -3.71
C GLY A 59 0.21 19.01 -2.90
N ASP A 60 -0.54 18.12 -3.54
CA ASP A 60 -1.12 16.96 -2.87
C ASP A 60 -0.01 16.15 -2.16
N PRO A 61 -0.14 15.81 -0.88
CA PRO A 61 0.92 15.15 -0.13
C PRO A 61 1.05 13.65 -0.45
N TYR A 62 0.11 13.05 -1.19
CA TYR A 62 -0.04 11.59 -1.31
C TYR A 62 1.25 10.87 -1.70
N ARG A 63 1.94 11.32 -2.77
CA ARG A 63 3.22 10.72 -3.21
C ARG A 63 4.24 10.64 -2.07
N ARG A 64 4.45 11.77 -1.36
CA ARG A 64 5.41 11.84 -0.24
C ARG A 64 4.99 10.94 0.92
N GLN A 65 3.68 10.79 1.16
CA GLN A 65 3.17 9.90 2.20
C GLN A 65 3.39 8.42 1.84
N CYS A 66 3.15 8.04 0.58
CA CYS A 66 3.45 6.69 0.07
C CYS A 66 4.94 6.37 0.20
N GLU A 67 5.81 7.25 -0.29
CA GLU A 67 7.27 7.07 -0.24
C GLU A 67 7.79 6.98 1.21
N ALA A 68 7.30 7.85 2.10
CA ALA A 68 7.65 7.80 3.52
C ALA A 68 7.13 6.54 4.23
N SER A 69 5.96 6.03 3.83
CA SER A 69 5.42 4.77 4.35
C SER A 69 6.31 3.61 3.96
N VAL A 70 6.68 3.53 2.68
CA VAL A 70 7.56 2.47 2.18
C VAL A 70 8.92 2.53 2.86
N ASP A 71 9.55 3.69 2.98
CA ASP A 71 10.82 3.84 3.70
C ASP A 71 10.72 3.35 5.16
N ALA A 72 9.65 3.74 5.88
CA ALA A 72 9.45 3.36 7.27
C ALA A 72 9.15 1.86 7.44
N ILE A 73 8.40 1.25 6.52
CA ILE A 73 8.07 -0.17 6.56
C ILE A 73 9.28 -1.01 6.14
N SER A 74 9.98 -0.64 5.06
CA SER A 74 11.19 -1.35 4.60
C SER A 74 12.28 -1.38 5.67
N LYS A 75 12.47 -0.28 6.42
CA LYS A 75 13.39 -0.24 7.57
C LYS A 75 13.02 -1.25 8.66
N ARG A 76 11.74 -1.45 8.94
CA ARG A 76 11.25 -2.43 9.93
C ARG A 76 11.40 -3.87 9.44
N LEU A 77 11.21 -4.09 8.14
CA LEU A 77 11.44 -5.38 7.49
C LEU A 77 12.92 -5.72 7.38
N GLY A 78 13.82 -4.76 7.56
CA GLY A 78 15.26 -4.96 7.38
C GLY A 78 15.68 -5.16 5.92
N ILE A 79 14.82 -4.81 4.96
CA ILE A 79 15.09 -4.94 3.52
C ILE A 79 15.75 -3.67 2.98
N LYS A 80 16.68 -3.85 2.05
CA LYS A 80 17.49 -2.79 1.43
C LYS A 80 16.85 -2.30 0.14
N SER A 81 17.34 -1.13 -0.31
CA SER A 81 17.05 -0.66 -1.66
C SER A 81 17.48 -1.71 -2.69
N GLY A 82 16.59 -2.05 -3.62
CA GLY A 82 16.76 -3.14 -4.59
C GLY A 82 16.02 -4.43 -4.23
N GLU A 83 15.66 -4.64 -2.96
CA GLU A 83 14.84 -5.79 -2.54
C GLU A 83 13.33 -5.48 -2.54
N TYR A 84 12.99 -4.22 -2.81
CA TYR A 84 11.62 -3.78 -2.99
C TYR A 84 11.45 -2.73 -4.09
N LEU A 85 10.22 -2.59 -4.57
CA LEU A 85 9.80 -1.58 -5.53
C LEU A 85 8.51 -0.91 -5.06
N LEU A 86 8.41 0.41 -5.22
CA LEU A 86 7.16 1.16 -5.05
C LEU A 86 6.54 1.38 -6.42
N CYS A 87 5.28 0.98 -6.61
CA CYS A 87 4.50 1.21 -7.82
C CYS A 87 3.14 1.85 -7.54
N TYR A 88 2.52 2.37 -8.59
CA TYR A 88 1.16 2.87 -8.58
C TYR A 88 0.25 2.06 -9.53
N GLN A 89 -0.94 1.68 -9.06
CA GLN A 89 -1.95 0.91 -9.77
C GLN A 89 -3.18 1.76 -10.15
N SER A 90 -4.20 1.15 -10.76
CA SER A 90 -5.55 1.75 -10.92
C SER A 90 -5.59 3.10 -11.66
N ARG A 91 -4.76 3.26 -12.71
CA ARG A 91 -4.80 4.46 -13.56
C ARG A 91 -5.98 4.44 -14.52
N PHE A 92 -6.59 5.60 -14.75
CA PHE A 92 -7.70 5.76 -15.69
C PHE A 92 -7.51 6.94 -16.66
N GLY A 93 -7.98 6.76 -17.89
CA GLY A 93 -7.94 7.78 -18.93
C GLY A 93 -6.53 8.02 -19.50
N LYS A 94 -6.38 9.13 -20.24
CA LYS A 94 -5.16 9.46 -21.00
C LYS A 94 -4.19 10.41 -20.27
N ALA A 95 -4.59 10.94 -19.12
CA ALA A 95 -3.74 11.86 -18.36
C ALA A 95 -2.50 11.13 -17.82
N ALA A 96 -1.46 11.88 -17.46
CA ALA A 96 -0.32 11.33 -16.72
C ALA A 96 -0.70 11.09 -15.25
N TRP A 97 -0.25 9.96 -14.71
CA TRP A 97 -0.46 9.54 -13.32
C TRP A 97 0.89 9.35 -12.63
N LEU A 98 0.89 9.21 -11.30
CA LEU A 98 2.10 8.89 -10.56
C LEU A 98 2.76 7.61 -11.09
N GLN A 99 4.06 7.69 -11.26
CA GLN A 99 4.93 6.62 -11.72
C GLN A 99 5.88 6.17 -10.60
N PRO A 100 6.37 4.91 -10.64
CA PRO A 100 6.22 3.96 -11.75
C PRO A 100 4.88 3.22 -11.76
N TYR A 101 4.40 2.80 -12.95
CA TYR A 101 3.14 2.09 -13.10
C TYR A 101 3.32 0.59 -12.85
N LEU A 102 2.44 -0.02 -12.05
CA LEU A 102 2.58 -1.43 -11.68
C LEU A 102 2.65 -2.37 -12.90
N GLU A 103 1.71 -2.28 -13.83
CA GLU A 103 1.60 -3.22 -14.95
C GLU A 103 2.85 -3.21 -15.87
N PRO A 104 3.36 -2.06 -16.36
CA PRO A 104 4.64 -2.00 -17.07
C PRO A 104 5.84 -2.51 -16.25
N GLU A 105 5.89 -2.22 -14.95
CA GLU A 105 6.99 -2.70 -14.10
C GLU A 105 6.97 -4.22 -13.96
N LEU A 106 5.80 -4.85 -13.84
CA LEU A 106 5.69 -6.31 -13.81
C LEU A 106 6.23 -6.95 -15.09
N GLN A 107 5.89 -6.38 -16.25
CA GLN A 107 6.41 -6.85 -17.53
C GLN A 107 7.94 -6.69 -17.62
N ARG A 108 8.45 -5.53 -17.20
CA ARG A 108 9.89 -5.24 -17.16
C ARG A 108 10.63 -6.22 -16.25
N LEU A 109 10.17 -6.39 -15.01
CA LEU A 109 10.77 -7.27 -14.02
C LEU A 109 10.82 -8.73 -14.52
N ALA A 110 9.71 -9.23 -15.09
CA ALA A 110 9.69 -10.57 -15.67
C ALA A 110 10.71 -10.73 -16.81
N SER A 111 10.81 -9.73 -17.70
CA SER A 111 11.77 -9.74 -18.80
C SER A 111 13.24 -9.66 -18.35
N GLU A 112 13.49 -9.06 -17.18
CA GLU A 112 14.81 -8.99 -16.55
C GLU A 112 15.15 -10.23 -15.71
N GLY A 113 14.25 -11.22 -15.67
CA GLY A 113 14.49 -12.50 -15.02
C GLY A 113 14.03 -12.59 -13.57
N VAL A 114 13.32 -11.58 -13.05
CA VAL A 114 12.62 -11.73 -11.76
C VAL A 114 11.51 -12.75 -11.94
N ARG A 115 11.57 -13.84 -11.16
CA ARG A 115 10.64 -14.96 -11.33
C ARG A 115 9.48 -14.91 -10.36
N ARG A 116 9.70 -14.43 -9.15
CA ARG A 116 8.69 -14.50 -8.09
C ARG A 116 8.61 -13.17 -7.35
N VAL A 117 7.40 -12.65 -7.22
CA VAL A 117 7.15 -11.37 -6.54
C VAL A 117 6.00 -11.49 -5.55
N GLN A 118 6.08 -10.71 -4.48
CA GLN A 118 4.96 -10.48 -3.56
C GLN A 118 4.52 -9.02 -3.67
N VAL A 119 3.21 -8.78 -3.61
CA VAL A 119 2.63 -7.44 -3.69
C VAL A 119 1.83 -7.15 -2.43
N VAL A 120 2.09 -6.01 -1.80
CA VAL A 120 1.32 -5.48 -0.66
C VAL A 120 0.74 -4.11 -1.06
N CYS A 121 -0.47 -3.80 -0.59
CA CYS A 121 -1.15 -2.54 -0.91
C CYS A 121 -1.48 -1.71 0.34
N PRO A 122 -0.51 -0.99 0.95
CA PRO A 122 -0.68 -0.40 2.27
C PRO A 122 -1.72 0.72 2.36
N CYS A 123 -2.13 1.33 1.23
CA CYS A 123 -3.18 2.36 1.25
C CYS A 123 -4.60 1.80 1.37
N PHE A 124 -4.78 0.48 1.34
CA PHE A 124 -6.07 -0.16 1.54
C PHE A 124 -6.09 -0.85 2.91
N ALA A 125 -6.98 -0.38 3.78
CA ALA A 125 -7.15 -0.91 5.13
C ALA A 125 -7.87 -2.26 5.12
N VAL A 126 -8.74 -2.46 4.11
CA VAL A 126 -9.53 -3.66 3.88
C VAL A 126 -9.44 -4.04 2.40
N ASP A 127 -9.60 -5.32 2.12
CA ASP A 127 -9.61 -5.84 0.77
C ASP A 127 -10.80 -5.36 -0.06
N GLY A 128 -10.55 -5.11 -1.34
CA GLY A 128 -11.51 -4.57 -2.29
C GLY A 128 -11.21 -5.02 -3.72
N ILE A 129 -11.84 -4.37 -4.69
CA ILE A 129 -11.60 -4.69 -6.11
C ILE A 129 -10.16 -4.36 -6.51
N GLU A 130 -9.60 -3.29 -5.96
CA GLU A 130 -8.24 -2.85 -6.22
C GLU A 130 -7.18 -3.84 -5.71
N THR A 131 -7.51 -4.71 -4.76
CA THR A 131 -6.58 -5.72 -4.26
C THR A 131 -6.89 -7.10 -4.83
N LEU A 132 -8.11 -7.59 -4.62
CA LEU A 132 -8.49 -8.97 -4.98
C LEU A 132 -8.56 -9.19 -6.50
N GLU A 133 -9.11 -8.23 -7.25
CA GLU A 133 -9.25 -8.34 -8.69
C GLU A 133 -8.01 -7.77 -9.40
N GLU A 134 -7.61 -6.54 -9.08
CA GLU A 134 -6.52 -5.90 -9.81
C GLU A 134 -5.16 -6.52 -9.52
N ILE A 135 -4.88 -6.94 -8.28
CA ILE A 135 -3.57 -7.49 -7.91
C ILE A 135 -3.57 -9.01 -7.97
N ALA A 136 -4.43 -9.65 -7.18
CA ALA A 136 -4.44 -11.12 -7.06
C ALA A 136 -4.81 -11.84 -8.37
N ILE A 137 -5.60 -11.20 -9.25
CA ILE A 137 -5.99 -11.79 -10.55
C ILE A 137 -5.26 -11.13 -11.71
N ARG A 138 -5.48 -9.82 -11.94
CA ARG A 138 -5.02 -9.15 -13.17
C ARG A 138 -3.51 -8.96 -13.19
N ALA A 139 -2.92 -8.39 -12.14
CA ALA A 139 -1.47 -8.19 -12.06
C ALA A 139 -0.72 -9.53 -12.07
N ARG A 140 -1.26 -10.54 -11.35
CA ARG A 140 -0.74 -11.90 -11.38
C ARG A 140 -0.70 -12.46 -12.79
N ARG A 141 -1.81 -12.34 -13.54
CA ARG A 141 -1.87 -12.76 -14.94
C ARG A 141 -0.83 -12.03 -15.79
N THR A 142 -0.75 -10.70 -15.71
CA THR A 142 0.23 -9.90 -16.44
C THR A 142 1.66 -10.38 -16.20
N PHE A 143 2.02 -10.62 -14.93
CA PHE A 143 3.37 -11.03 -14.57
C PHE A 143 3.72 -12.42 -15.11
N ILE A 144 2.79 -13.37 -15.01
CA ILE A 144 2.97 -14.73 -15.53
C ILE A 144 3.05 -14.73 -17.07
N GLU A 145 2.16 -14.00 -17.74
CA GLU A 145 2.18 -13.87 -19.20
C GLU A 145 3.47 -13.22 -19.73
N ALA A 146 4.10 -12.37 -18.93
CA ALA A 146 5.39 -11.75 -19.25
C ALA A 146 6.62 -12.65 -18.96
N GLY A 147 6.43 -13.87 -18.44
CA GLY A 147 7.49 -14.85 -18.18
C GLY A 147 7.89 -15.01 -16.70
N GLY A 148 7.18 -14.33 -15.79
CA GLY A 148 7.26 -14.58 -14.36
C GLY A 148 6.65 -15.94 -13.97
N GLU A 149 7.06 -16.47 -12.83
CA GLU A 149 6.59 -17.76 -12.31
C GLU A 149 5.45 -17.59 -11.29
N SER A 150 5.57 -16.61 -10.38
CA SER A 150 4.54 -16.36 -9.37
C SER A 150 4.45 -14.90 -8.95
N LEU A 151 3.21 -14.44 -8.77
CA LEU A 151 2.89 -13.20 -8.08
C LEU A 151 1.88 -13.54 -6.98
N GLU A 152 2.24 -13.21 -5.75
CA GLU A 152 1.39 -13.41 -4.59
C GLU A 152 0.94 -12.07 -4.04
N TYR A 153 -0.35 -11.94 -3.76
CA TYR A 153 -0.90 -10.79 -3.06
C TYR A 153 -0.87 -11.05 -1.54
N ILE A 154 -0.36 -10.08 -0.79
CA ILE A 154 -0.39 -10.06 0.68
C ILE A 154 -1.66 -9.32 1.12
N PRO A 155 -2.62 -9.99 1.78
CA PRO A 155 -3.89 -9.38 2.19
C PRO A 155 -3.73 -8.11 3.01
N ALA A 156 -4.72 -7.22 2.88
CA ALA A 156 -4.87 -6.07 3.76
C ALA A 156 -5.04 -6.52 5.22
N LEU A 157 -4.89 -5.58 6.16
CA LEU A 157 -5.06 -5.90 7.58
C LEU A 157 -6.48 -6.36 7.93
N ASN A 158 -7.48 -5.99 7.11
CA ASN A 158 -8.86 -6.48 7.18
C ASN A 158 -9.46 -6.35 8.59
N ASP A 159 -10.06 -7.42 9.10
CA ASP A 159 -10.66 -7.52 10.43
C ASP A 159 -9.70 -8.09 11.48
N SER A 160 -8.39 -8.12 11.20
CA SER A 160 -7.42 -8.67 12.14
C SER A 160 -7.36 -7.86 13.44
N ASP A 161 -7.09 -8.55 14.55
CA ASP A 161 -6.87 -7.92 15.86
C ASP A 161 -5.79 -6.83 15.82
N ARG A 162 -4.77 -7.02 14.97
CA ARG A 162 -3.72 -6.00 14.75
C ARG A 162 -4.29 -4.71 14.17
N HIS A 163 -5.20 -4.80 13.21
CA HIS A 163 -5.81 -3.61 12.62
C HIS A 163 -6.65 -2.85 13.66
N VAL A 164 -7.45 -3.58 14.44
CA VAL A 164 -8.27 -3.01 15.52
C VAL A 164 -7.39 -2.31 16.56
N ALA A 165 -6.28 -2.94 16.94
CA ALA A 165 -5.30 -2.34 17.85
C ALA A 165 -4.70 -1.03 17.29
N VAL A 166 -4.31 -1.03 16.01
CA VAL A 166 -3.79 0.18 15.32
C VAL A 166 -4.81 1.31 15.37
N LEU A 167 -6.06 1.06 14.99
CA LEU A 167 -7.11 2.08 15.00
C LEU A 167 -7.38 2.59 16.42
N THR A 168 -7.38 1.70 17.40
CA THR A 168 -7.59 2.07 18.81
C THR A 168 -6.45 2.95 19.33
N GLU A 169 -5.19 2.63 18.99
CA GLU A 169 -4.03 3.42 19.40
C GLU A 169 -4.00 4.80 18.72
N ILE A 170 -4.32 4.87 17.43
CA ILE A 170 -4.41 6.15 16.70
C ILE A 170 -5.50 7.03 17.32
N LEU A 171 -6.69 6.47 17.58
CA LEU A 171 -7.78 7.20 18.22
C LEU A 171 -7.40 7.66 19.62
N GLY A 172 -6.78 6.80 20.43
CA GLY A 172 -6.35 7.14 21.79
C GLY A 172 -5.25 8.20 21.84
N SER A 173 -4.39 8.27 20.81
CA SER A 173 -3.32 9.27 20.69
C SER A 173 -3.84 10.67 20.31
N GLY A 174 -5.06 10.77 19.77
CA GLY A 174 -5.72 12.02 19.43
C GLY A 174 -6.39 12.74 20.62
N VAL A 175 -6.71 12.00 21.69
CA VAL A 175 -7.44 12.50 22.88
C VAL A 175 -6.53 13.22 23.89
N ALA A 176 -5.73 14.19 23.43
CA ALA A 176 -4.92 15.05 24.29
C ALA A 176 -5.50 16.47 24.40
#